data_AF-A0A8S3ESZ1-F1
#
_entry.id   AF-A0A8S3ESZ1-F1
#
_cell.length_a   1.000
_cell.length_b   1.000
_cell.length_c   1.000
_cell.angle_alpha   90.00
_cell.angle_beta   90.00
_cell.angle_gamma   90.00
#
_symmetry.space_group_name_H-M   'P 1'
#
loop_
_entity.id
_entity.type
_entity.pdbx_description
1 polymer ?
#
loop_
_entity_poly.entity_id
_entity_poly.type
_entity_poly.pdbx_seq_one_letter_code
_entity_poly.pdbx_strand_id
1 'polypeptide(L)'
;MLSWLLKERTTVQWSFGHVSCLLHPLDQLDLDFRENNKKRSLSVLEVMIKKNNGGLVDPIITSLTDKKWKHFAYRVLIRRFLITFLYLLVFLGTTILERTHSDVTSDENGEKLVTNNEHSATIRRIVCTIGHAIVVTGALLKSAREIGEMYSMGFRNYMSTTGSIFLENLLASTFCLSIFVVQILRLTKLSEYESLVLAFTSLVGWSYMFFFIMPFRFTGPFVIMIYKMLFNDVLRFCIIYTIFLAGFSQAFFILFNENGK
;
A
#
# COMPACT_ATOMS: atom_id res chain seq x y z
N MET A 1 12.23 10.13 -32.38
CA MET A 1 10.93 10.37 -33.07
C MET A 1 9.99 11.25 -32.24
N LEU A 2 9.66 10.88 -30.99
CA LEU A 2 8.77 11.70 -30.13
C LEU A 2 9.32 13.12 -29.86
N SER A 3 10.59 13.24 -29.47
CA SER A 3 11.25 14.54 -29.24
C SER A 3 11.27 15.44 -30.48
N TRP A 4 11.44 14.83 -31.66
CA TRP A 4 11.36 15.54 -32.94
C TRP A 4 9.93 16.06 -33.20
N LEU A 5 8.91 15.23 -33.01
CA LEU A 5 7.51 15.64 -33.14
C LEU A 5 7.12 16.75 -32.15
N LEU A 6 7.65 16.70 -30.92
CA LEU A 6 7.44 17.74 -29.92
C LEU A 6 8.09 19.06 -30.32
N LYS A 7 9.29 19.00 -30.92
CA LYS A 7 10.01 20.18 -31.43
C LYS A 7 9.31 20.81 -32.63
N GLU A 8 8.79 19.99 -33.53
CA GLU A 8 8.09 20.45 -34.74
C GLU A 8 6.80 21.22 -34.40
N ARG A 9 6.08 20.79 -33.34
CA ARG A 9 4.86 21.46 -32.89
C ARG A 9 5.08 22.64 -31.93
N THR A 10 6.32 23.09 -31.76
CA THR A 10 6.59 24.27 -30.92
C THR A 10 6.29 25.56 -31.64
N THR A 11 5.74 26.52 -30.91
CA THR A 11 5.56 27.89 -31.40
C THR A 11 6.41 28.83 -30.55
N VAL A 12 7.13 29.77 -31.18
CA VAL A 12 7.94 30.75 -30.45
C VAL A 12 7.02 31.85 -29.96
N GLN A 13 6.86 32.00 -28.64
CA GLN A 13 6.05 33.07 -28.07
C GLN A 13 6.83 34.39 -28.08
N TRP A 14 8.10 34.34 -27.68
CA TRP A 14 9.03 35.45 -27.79
C TRP A 14 10.47 34.93 -27.74
N SER A 15 11.39 35.69 -28.33
CA SER A 15 12.83 35.46 -28.23
C SER A 15 13.55 36.77 -27.96
N PHE A 16 14.49 36.74 -27.03
CA PHE A 16 15.36 37.86 -26.68
C PHE A 16 16.80 37.37 -26.62
N GLY A 17 17.60 37.71 -27.64
CA GLY A 17 18.97 37.23 -27.78
C GLY A 17 19.05 35.70 -27.76
N HIS A 18 19.74 35.16 -26.75
CA HIS A 18 19.93 33.72 -26.58
C HIS A 18 18.82 33.01 -25.80
N VAL A 19 17.82 33.73 -25.27
CA VAL A 19 16.70 33.16 -24.51
C VAL A 19 15.44 33.18 -25.35
N SER A 20 14.79 32.02 -25.51
CA SER A 20 13.50 31.90 -26.19
C SER A 20 12.46 31.25 -25.31
N CYS A 21 11.24 31.78 -25.34
CA CYS A 21 10.07 31.17 -24.73
C CYS A 21 9.30 30.41 -25.80
N LEU A 22 9.26 29.09 -25.65
CA LEU A 22 8.58 28.17 -26.55
C LEU A 22 7.24 27.75 -25.93
N LEU A 23 6.17 27.87 -26.71
CA LEU A 23 4.83 27.42 -26.37
C LEU A 23 4.61 26.04 -26.98
N HIS A 24 4.28 25.07 -26.12
CA HIS A 24 3.96 23.70 -26.50
C HIS A 24 2.46 23.45 -26.36
N PRO A 25 1.76 23.00 -27.42
CA PRO A 25 0.36 22.62 -27.31
C PRO A 25 0.20 21.36 -26.44
N LEU A 26 -0.75 21.39 -25.51
CA LEU A 26 -1.03 20.30 -24.57
C LEU A 26 -2.19 19.39 -25.00
N ASP A 27 -2.84 19.71 -26.12
CA ASP A 27 -4.03 19.05 -26.67
C ASP A 27 -3.91 17.52 -26.76
N GLN A 28 -2.75 16.99 -27.16
CA GLN A 28 -2.50 15.54 -27.25
C GLN A 28 -1.63 15.00 -26.13
N LEU A 29 -0.95 15.89 -25.40
CA LEU A 29 -0.06 15.52 -24.32
C LEU A 29 -0.86 15.24 -23.04
N ASP A 30 -1.82 16.11 -22.73
CA ASP A 30 -2.59 16.10 -21.49
C ASP A 30 -4.06 16.38 -21.78
N LEU A 31 -4.72 15.34 -22.26
CA LEU A 31 -6.10 15.33 -22.69
C LEU A 31 -7.04 15.48 -21.47
N ASP A 32 -7.85 16.55 -21.42
CA ASP A 32 -8.75 16.86 -20.29
C ASP A 32 -9.67 15.68 -19.94
N PHE A 33 -9.66 15.20 -18.69
CA PHE A 33 -10.43 14.03 -18.21
C PHE A 33 -11.96 14.13 -18.37
N ARG A 34 -12.48 15.26 -18.86
CA ARG A 34 -13.91 15.57 -18.95
C ARG A 34 -14.62 15.02 -20.20
N GLU A 35 -13.87 14.56 -21.21
CA GLU A 35 -14.47 13.87 -22.37
C GLU A 35 -14.63 12.36 -22.10
N ASN A 36 -15.82 11.99 -21.63
CA ASN A 36 -16.27 10.61 -21.39
C ASN A 36 -16.49 9.80 -22.68
N ASN A 37 -15.51 9.75 -23.58
CA ASN A 37 -15.58 8.91 -24.77
C ASN A 37 -14.88 7.56 -24.49
N LYS A 38 -15.68 6.48 -24.49
CA LYS A 38 -15.23 5.07 -24.37
C LYS A 38 -14.17 4.64 -25.42
N LYS A 39 -13.92 5.48 -26.44
CA LYS A 39 -12.91 5.31 -27.51
C LYS A 39 -11.90 6.46 -27.54
N ARG A 40 -11.54 7.02 -26.39
CA ARG A 40 -10.51 8.08 -26.36
C ARG A 40 -9.16 7.52 -26.79
N SER A 41 -8.43 8.25 -27.62
CA SER A 41 -7.01 8.00 -27.84
C SER A 41 -6.26 8.20 -26.52
N LEU A 42 -5.44 7.21 -26.15
CA LEU A 42 -4.61 7.28 -24.95
C LEU A 42 -3.73 8.54 -25.03
N SER A 43 -3.65 9.32 -23.95
CA SER A 43 -2.73 10.45 -23.86
C SER A 43 -1.28 9.95 -24.02
N VAL A 44 -0.38 10.81 -24.53
CA VAL A 44 1.06 10.51 -24.59
C VAL A 44 1.61 10.10 -23.21
N LEU A 45 1.13 10.71 -22.12
CA LEU A 45 1.48 10.33 -20.75
C LEU A 45 0.98 8.91 -20.39
N GLU A 46 -0.25 8.58 -20.79
CA GLU A 46 -0.85 7.26 -20.53
C GLU A 46 -0.14 6.14 -21.31
N VAL A 47 0.20 6.39 -22.58
CA VAL A 47 1.00 5.47 -23.39
C VAL A 47 2.40 5.29 -22.80
N MET A 48 3.01 6.37 -22.29
CA MET A 48 4.32 6.31 -21.64
C MET A 48 4.29 5.43 -20.39
N ILE A 49 3.27 5.61 -19.53
CA ILE A 49 3.08 4.79 -18.33
C ILE A 49 2.87 3.32 -18.72
N LYS A 50 2.01 3.05 -19.71
CA LYS A 50 1.68 1.68 -20.14
C LYS A 50 2.85 0.95 -20.78
N LYS A 51 3.68 1.63 -21.57
CA LYS A 51 4.84 1.02 -22.23
C LYS A 51 6.08 0.94 -21.34
N ASN A 52 6.13 1.68 -20.23
CA ASN A 52 7.28 1.71 -19.30
C ASN A 52 8.64 1.92 -20.03
N ASN A 53 8.63 2.69 -21.11
CA ASN A 53 9.79 2.87 -21.99
C ASN A 53 10.51 4.17 -21.63
N GLY A 54 11.61 4.06 -20.86
CA GLY A 54 12.40 5.22 -20.41
C GLY A 54 12.93 6.12 -21.53
N GLY A 55 13.04 5.61 -22.75
CA GLY A 55 13.44 6.39 -23.94
C GLY A 55 12.41 7.42 -24.44
N LEU A 56 11.22 7.48 -23.82
CA LEU A 56 10.19 8.49 -24.14
C LEU A 56 10.21 9.68 -23.17
N VAL A 57 11.07 9.67 -22.14
CA VAL A 57 11.14 10.74 -21.13
C VAL A 57 11.85 11.95 -21.73
N ASP A 58 11.06 12.90 -22.24
CA ASP A 58 11.53 14.18 -22.75
C ASP A 58 11.58 15.24 -21.62
N PRO A 59 12.58 16.15 -21.57
CA PRO A 59 12.61 17.25 -20.60
C PRO A 59 11.32 18.08 -20.53
N ILE A 60 10.55 18.18 -21.62
CA ILE A 60 9.26 18.86 -21.61
C ILE A 60 8.28 18.12 -20.68
N ILE A 61 8.21 16.80 -20.79
CA ILE A 61 7.29 15.94 -20.03
C ILE A 61 7.68 15.92 -18.55
N THR A 62 8.98 15.92 -18.23
CA THR A 62 9.43 16.03 -16.84
C THR A 62 9.07 17.38 -16.24
N SER A 63 9.23 18.47 -16.99
CA SER A 63 8.86 19.82 -16.53
C SER A 63 7.34 19.97 -16.27
N LEU A 64 6.51 19.35 -17.12
CA LEU A 64 5.05 19.34 -16.96
C LEU A 64 4.63 18.51 -15.75
N THR A 65 5.23 17.32 -15.60
CA THR A 65 4.97 16.45 -14.45
C THR A 65 5.40 17.11 -13.15
N ASP A 66 6.53 17.82 -13.13
CA ASP A 66 7.00 18.58 -11.97
C ASP A 66 6.05 19.73 -11.59
N LYS A 67 5.50 20.44 -12.58
CA LYS A 67 4.50 21.49 -12.34
C LYS A 67 3.22 20.91 -11.75
N LYS A 68 2.69 19.82 -12.33
CA LYS A 68 1.51 19.11 -11.80
C LYS A 68 1.75 18.55 -10.39
N TRP A 69 2.95 18.02 -10.16
CA TRP A 69 3.37 17.50 -8.87
C TRP A 69 3.30 18.58 -7.79
N LYS A 70 3.96 19.72 -8.01
CA LYS A 70 4.00 20.83 -7.05
C LYS A 70 2.62 21.43 -6.79
N HIS A 71 1.79 21.57 -7.81
CA HIS A 71 0.53 22.29 -7.69
C HIS A 71 -0.63 21.42 -7.15
N PHE A 72 -0.72 20.16 -7.56
CA PHE A 72 -1.85 19.30 -7.24
C PHE A 72 -1.43 18.03 -6.51
N ALA A 73 -0.55 17.22 -7.11
CA ALA A 73 -0.31 15.86 -6.64
C ALA A 73 0.31 15.81 -5.24
N TYR A 74 1.24 16.72 -4.92
CA TYR A 74 1.89 16.78 -3.61
C TYR A 74 0.88 17.02 -2.48
N ARG A 75 -0.08 17.93 -2.68
CA ARG A 75 -1.13 18.22 -1.70
C ARG A 75 -2.08 17.04 -1.50
N VAL A 76 -2.39 16.32 -2.57
CA VAL A 76 -3.22 15.11 -2.49
C VAL A 76 -2.46 13.99 -1.80
N LEU A 77 -1.19 13.80 -2.11
CA LEU A 77 -0.33 12.78 -1.49
C LEU A 77 -0.22 13.00 0.01
N ILE A 78 0.11 14.22 0.47
CA ILE A 78 0.29 14.48 1.90
C ILE A 78 -1.02 14.31 2.68
N ARG A 79 -2.16 14.70 2.10
CA ARG A 79 -3.48 14.46 2.71
C ARG A 79 -3.77 12.96 2.83
N ARG A 80 -3.52 12.17 1.77
CA ARG A 80 -3.67 10.71 1.81
C ARG A 80 -2.74 10.08 2.85
N PHE A 81 -1.47 10.50 2.88
CA PHE A 81 -0.48 10.05 3.86
C PHE A 81 -0.95 10.29 5.29
N LEU A 82 -1.39 11.52 5.61
CA LEU A 82 -1.85 11.86 6.95
C LEU A 82 -3.09 11.05 7.36
N ILE A 83 -4.06 10.88 6.46
CA ILE A 83 -5.25 10.06 6.74
C ILE A 83 -4.86 8.60 6.99
N THR A 84 -4.00 8.02 6.15
CA THR A 84 -3.55 6.63 6.33
C THR A 84 -2.71 6.45 7.59
N PHE A 85 -1.81 7.39 7.89
CA PHE A 85 -0.98 7.36 9.09
C PHE A 85 -1.85 7.45 10.36
N LEU A 86 -2.81 8.37 10.40
CA LEU A 86 -3.77 8.47 11.51
C LEU A 86 -4.60 7.19 11.65
N TYR A 87 -5.06 6.61 10.55
CA TYR A 87 -5.78 5.34 10.56
C TYR A 87 -4.94 4.19 11.16
N LEU A 88 -3.65 4.10 10.81
CA LEU A 88 -2.72 3.11 11.39
C LEU A 88 -2.43 3.38 12.87
N LEU A 89 -2.36 4.64 13.29
CA LEU A 89 -2.22 4.99 14.71
C LEU A 89 -3.47 4.60 15.52
N VAL A 90 -4.67 4.81 14.97
CA VAL A 90 -5.91 4.36 15.62
C VAL A 90 -5.91 2.84 15.72
N PHE A 91 -5.57 2.12 14.65
CA PHE A 91 -5.44 0.66 14.67
C PHE A 91 -4.44 0.17 15.72
N LEU A 92 -3.23 0.75 15.74
CA LEU A 92 -2.20 0.40 16.71
C LEU A 92 -2.62 0.71 18.15
N GLY A 93 -3.23 1.88 18.37
CA GLY A 93 -3.73 2.29 19.67
C GLY A 93 -4.80 1.32 20.19
N THR A 94 -5.76 0.93 19.34
CA THR A 94 -6.81 -0.03 19.73
C THR A 94 -6.25 -1.40 20.08
N THR A 95 -5.31 -1.92 19.29
CA THR A 95 -4.74 -3.26 19.50
C THR A 95 -3.83 -3.32 20.72
N ILE A 96 -3.00 -2.30 20.96
CA ILE A 96 -2.14 -2.23 22.16
C ILE A 96 -3.00 -2.08 23.41
N LEU A 97 -3.96 -1.16 23.43
CA LEU A 97 -4.82 -0.91 24.59
C LEU A 97 -5.66 -2.13 24.98
N GLU A 98 -6.10 -2.91 24.00
CA GLU A 98 -6.81 -4.18 24.20
C GLU A 98 -5.88 -5.25 24.78
N ARG A 99 -4.69 -5.44 24.22
CA ARG A 99 -3.71 -6.45 24.67
C ARG A 99 -3.24 -6.21 26.09
N THR A 100 -2.90 -4.96 26.45
CA THR A 100 -2.45 -4.61 27.81
C THR A 100 -3.50 -4.94 28.87
N HIS A 101 -4.79 -4.93 28.54
CA HIS A 101 -5.82 -5.32 29.50
C HIS A 101 -5.95 -6.85 29.62
N SER A 102 -5.90 -7.59 28.52
CA SER A 102 -6.06 -9.05 28.52
C SER A 102 -4.95 -9.77 29.31
N ASP A 103 -3.70 -9.29 29.21
CA ASP A 103 -2.58 -9.87 29.95
C ASP A 103 -2.70 -9.54 31.47
N VAL A 104 -3.11 -8.32 31.83
CA VAL A 104 -3.35 -7.92 33.24
C VAL A 104 -4.47 -8.74 33.89
N THR A 105 -5.49 -9.15 33.12
CA THR A 105 -6.57 -10.01 33.66
C THR A 105 -6.18 -11.48 33.78
N SER A 106 -5.06 -11.90 33.19
CA SER A 106 -4.65 -13.32 33.16
C SER A 106 -3.60 -13.67 34.22
N ASP A 107 -2.95 -12.69 34.85
CA ASP A 107 -1.73 -12.91 35.63
C ASP A 107 -1.86 -12.76 37.16
N GLU A 108 -3.05 -12.51 37.74
CA GLU A 108 -3.16 -12.37 39.19
C GLU A 108 -4.23 -13.24 39.84
N ASN A 109 -3.73 -14.23 40.59
CA ASN A 109 -4.38 -14.87 41.70
C ASN A 109 -5.22 -13.88 42.54
N GLY A 110 -6.54 -14.09 42.58
CA GLY A 110 -7.33 -14.07 43.81
C GLY A 110 -7.46 -12.80 44.66
N GLU A 111 -6.74 -11.70 44.44
CA GLU A 111 -6.93 -10.45 45.19
C GLU A 111 -7.48 -9.34 44.29
N LYS A 112 -8.80 -9.17 44.39
CA LYS A 112 -9.53 -8.03 43.86
C LYS A 112 -9.07 -6.75 44.56
N LEU A 113 -8.07 -6.07 43.99
CA LEU A 113 -7.88 -4.63 44.16
C LEU A 113 -8.95 -3.87 43.35
N VAL A 114 -10.20 -4.11 43.74
CA VAL A 114 -11.37 -3.32 43.37
C VAL A 114 -11.36 -2.10 44.27
N THR A 115 -11.33 -0.89 43.70
CA THR A 115 -12.30 0.18 44.04
C THR A 115 -12.11 1.52 43.32
N ASN A 116 -11.00 1.84 42.65
CA ASN A 116 -10.85 3.20 42.06
C ASN A 116 -10.77 3.30 40.52
N ASN A 117 -10.72 2.18 39.78
CA ASN A 117 -10.45 2.18 38.32
C ASN A 117 -11.60 1.69 37.43
N GLU A 118 -12.79 1.43 37.96
CA GLU A 118 -13.93 0.94 37.15
C GLU A 118 -14.36 1.95 36.07
N HIS A 119 -14.33 3.25 36.40
CA HIS A 119 -14.65 4.31 35.45
C HIS A 119 -13.62 4.40 34.32
N SER A 120 -12.32 4.32 34.66
CA SER A 120 -11.23 4.30 33.67
C SER A 120 -11.26 3.05 32.79
N ALA A 121 -11.63 1.90 33.35
CA ALA A 121 -11.78 0.65 32.61
C ALA A 121 -12.96 0.70 31.62
N THR A 122 -14.07 1.30 32.05
CA THR A 122 -15.27 1.48 31.21
C THR A 122 -15.00 2.45 30.06
N ILE A 123 -14.35 3.59 30.33
CA ILE A 123 -13.94 4.56 29.30
C ILE A 123 -13.05 3.88 28.27
N ARG A 124 -12.04 3.11 28.70
CA ARG A 124 -11.14 2.39 27.78
C ARG A 124 -11.90 1.42 26.87
N ARG A 125 -12.83 0.61 27.41
CA ARG A 125 -13.63 -0.34 26.62
C ARG A 125 -14.46 0.38 25.55
N ILE A 126 -15.09 1.49 25.91
CA ILE A 126 -15.86 2.31 24.97
C ILE A 126 -14.97 2.85 23.86
N VAL A 127 -13.81 3.44 24.23
CA VAL A 127 -12.83 3.97 23.27
C VAL A 127 -12.32 2.89 22.32
N CYS A 128 -11.95 1.71 22.82
CA CYS A 128 -11.51 0.59 21.99
C CYS A 128 -12.62 0.10 21.05
N THR A 129 -13.87 0.03 21.53
CA THR A 129 -15.02 -0.40 20.71
C THR A 129 -15.28 0.57 19.56
N ILE A 130 -15.25 1.88 19.84
CA ILE A 130 -15.37 2.92 18.83
C ILE A 130 -14.21 2.83 17.83
N GLY A 131 -12.98 2.66 18.32
CA GLY A 131 -11.80 2.51 17.47
C GLY A 131 -11.89 1.29 16.54
N HIS A 132 -12.34 0.14 17.04
CA HIS A 132 -12.60 -1.04 16.20
C HIS A 132 -13.67 -0.78 15.14
N ALA A 133 -14.77 -0.12 15.51
CA ALA A 133 -15.81 0.24 14.54
C ALA A 133 -15.26 1.16 13.43
N ILE A 134 -14.40 2.13 13.78
CA ILE A 134 -13.73 3.01 12.82
C ILE A 134 -12.80 2.21 11.89
N VAL A 135 -11.98 1.31 12.44
CA VAL A 135 -11.04 0.48 11.67
C VAL A 135 -11.81 -0.43 10.69
N VAL A 136 -12.84 -1.13 11.17
CA VAL A 136 -13.66 -2.02 10.32
C VAL A 136 -14.39 -1.23 9.23
N THR A 137 -14.97 -0.08 9.58
CA THR A 137 -15.67 0.78 8.61
C THR A 137 -14.69 1.32 7.57
N GLY A 138 -13.49 1.74 7.98
CA GLY A 138 -12.44 2.21 7.07
C GLY A 138 -11.97 1.12 6.10
N ALA A 139 -11.74 -0.10 6.60
CA ALA A 139 -11.40 -1.27 5.78
C ALA A 139 -12.51 -1.60 4.77
N LEU A 140 -13.78 -1.54 5.18
CA LEU A 140 -14.92 -1.78 4.30
C LEU A 140 -15.01 -0.72 3.18
N LEU A 141 -14.88 0.56 3.51
CA LEU A 141 -14.91 1.65 2.53
C LEU A 141 -13.73 1.56 1.55
N LYS A 142 -12.53 1.21 2.04
CA LYS A 142 -11.36 1.03 1.18
C LYS A 142 -11.55 -0.17 0.22
N SER A 143 -12.00 -1.30 0.75
CA SER A 143 -12.28 -2.50 -0.03
C SER A 143 -13.36 -2.24 -1.09
N ALA A 144 -14.46 -1.55 -0.75
CA ALA A 144 -15.51 -1.21 -1.70
C ALA A 144 -14.99 -0.33 -2.86
N ARG A 145 -14.08 0.61 -2.58
CA ARG A 145 -13.43 1.44 -3.61
C ARG A 145 -12.52 0.61 -4.52
N GLU A 146 -11.68 -0.25 -3.94
CA GLU A 146 -10.79 -1.14 -4.70
C GLU A 146 -11.58 -2.10 -5.60
N ILE A 147 -12.67 -2.67 -5.07
CA ILE A 147 -13.57 -3.52 -5.84
C ILE A 147 -14.18 -2.74 -7.02
N GLY A 148 -14.64 -1.50 -6.79
CA GLY A 148 -15.16 -0.64 -7.85
C GLY A 148 -14.12 -0.34 -8.95
N GLU A 149 -12.88 -0.07 -8.57
CA GLU A 149 -11.77 0.13 -9.52
C GLU A 149 -11.46 -1.15 -10.30
N MET A 150 -11.44 -2.30 -9.63
CA MET A 150 -11.24 -3.61 -10.24
C MET A 150 -12.33 -3.94 -11.26
N TYR A 151 -13.59 -3.62 -10.96
CA TYR A 151 -14.71 -3.78 -11.89
C TYR A 151 -14.59 -2.84 -13.09
N SER A 152 -14.21 -1.58 -12.87
CA SER A 152 -14.08 -0.59 -13.95
C SER A 152 -12.93 -0.87 -14.91
N MET A 153 -11.77 -1.32 -14.40
CA MET A 153 -10.57 -1.59 -15.20
C MET A 153 -10.59 -2.99 -15.84
N GLY A 154 -11.38 -3.91 -15.26
CA GLY A 154 -11.44 -5.32 -15.61
C GLY A 154 -10.37 -6.14 -14.88
N PHE A 155 -10.78 -7.28 -14.32
CA PHE A 155 -9.95 -8.14 -13.45
C PHE A 155 -8.58 -8.52 -14.05
N ARG A 156 -8.55 -8.88 -15.34
CA ARG A 156 -7.31 -9.28 -16.04
C ARG A 156 -6.35 -8.11 -16.23
N ASN A 157 -6.86 -6.90 -16.41
CA ASN A 157 -6.04 -5.69 -16.53
C ASN A 157 -5.56 -5.22 -15.16
N TYR A 158 -6.38 -5.38 -14.13
CA TYR A 158 -6.00 -5.09 -12.74
C TYR A 158 -4.81 -5.95 -12.30
N MET A 159 -4.88 -7.27 -12.54
CA MET A 159 -3.79 -8.19 -12.19
C MET A 159 -2.56 -8.11 -13.11
N SER A 160 -2.70 -7.60 -14.34
CA SER A 160 -1.56 -7.40 -15.25
C SER A 160 -0.91 -6.02 -15.13
N THR A 161 -1.44 -5.15 -14.26
CA THR A 161 -0.80 -3.87 -13.94
C THR A 161 0.58 -4.15 -13.33
N THR A 162 1.62 -3.52 -13.86
CA THR A 162 3.01 -3.77 -13.46
C THR A 162 3.57 -2.59 -12.67
N GLY A 163 4.46 -2.86 -11.71
CA GLY A 163 5.24 -1.84 -11.00
C GLY A 163 4.63 -1.39 -9.68
N SER A 164 4.73 -0.09 -9.36
CA SER A 164 4.33 0.47 -8.06
C SER A 164 2.83 0.35 -7.76
N ILE A 165 1.98 0.41 -8.77
CA ILE A 165 0.52 0.38 -8.59
C ILE A 165 0.08 -1.02 -8.16
N PHE A 166 0.71 -2.06 -8.71
CA PHE A 166 0.47 -3.44 -8.28
C PHE A 166 0.79 -3.64 -6.80
N LEU A 167 1.93 -3.10 -6.34
CA LEU A 167 2.34 -3.22 -4.95
C LEU A 167 1.40 -2.45 -4.01
N GLU A 168 0.95 -1.25 -4.39
CA GLU A 168 -0.06 -0.51 -3.63
C GLU A 168 -1.33 -1.35 -3.47
N ASN A 169 -1.85 -1.87 -4.58
CA ASN A 169 -3.07 -2.67 -4.62
C ASN A 169 -2.93 -3.98 -3.84
N LEU A 170 -1.79 -4.66 -3.95
CA LEU A 170 -1.51 -5.91 -3.24
C LEU A 170 -1.45 -5.68 -1.72
N LEU A 171 -0.70 -4.67 -1.27
CA LEU A 171 -0.56 -4.37 0.17
C LEU A 171 -1.87 -3.86 0.77
N ALA A 172 -2.60 -2.99 0.07
CA ALA A 172 -3.88 -2.50 0.56
C ALA A 172 -4.95 -3.60 0.62
N SER A 173 -5.01 -4.47 -0.40
CA SER A 173 -5.94 -5.61 -0.44
C SER A 173 -5.62 -6.65 0.64
N THR A 174 -4.35 -7.00 0.82
CA THR A 174 -3.92 -7.93 1.89
C THR A 174 -4.19 -7.37 3.28
N PHE A 175 -3.96 -6.07 3.49
CA PHE A 175 -4.32 -5.40 4.74
C PHE A 175 -5.84 -5.47 5.00
N CYS A 176 -6.68 -5.11 4.04
CA CYS A 176 -8.13 -5.15 4.19
C CYS A 176 -8.64 -6.58 4.46
N LEU A 177 -8.14 -7.57 3.72
CA LEU A 177 -8.50 -8.98 3.92
C LEU A 177 -8.13 -9.45 5.33
N SER A 178 -6.94 -9.10 5.81
CA SER A 178 -6.52 -9.48 7.16
C SER A 178 -7.41 -8.90 8.25
N ILE A 179 -7.92 -7.67 8.10
CA ILE A 179 -8.89 -7.06 9.04
C ILE A 179 -10.21 -7.84 9.05
N PHE A 180 -10.70 -8.30 7.88
CA PHE A 180 -11.90 -9.14 7.82
C PHE A 180 -11.67 -10.51 8.48
N VAL A 181 -10.51 -11.13 8.26
CA VAL A 181 -10.14 -12.39 8.93
C VAL A 181 -10.13 -12.22 10.46
N VAL A 182 -9.58 -11.12 10.97
CA VAL A 182 -9.64 -10.79 12.41
C VAL A 182 -11.09 -10.71 12.90
N GLN A 183 -12.01 -10.09 12.14
CA GLN A 183 -13.42 -10.06 12.54
C GLN A 183 -14.05 -11.45 12.60
N ILE A 184 -13.72 -12.33 11.64
CA ILE A 184 -14.19 -13.72 11.64
C ILE A 184 -13.64 -14.48 12.85
N LEU A 185 -12.36 -14.31 13.17
CA LEU A 185 -11.72 -14.93 14.33
C LEU A 185 -12.31 -14.44 15.67
N ARG A 186 -12.71 -13.16 15.73
CA ARG A 186 -13.44 -12.61 16.88
C ARG A 186 -14.81 -13.25 17.06
N LEU A 187 -15.51 -13.55 15.96
CA LEU A 187 -16.81 -14.25 16.03
C LEU A 187 -16.65 -15.71 16.50
N THR A 188 -15.57 -16.38 16.12
CA THR A 188 -15.29 -17.77 16.54
C THR A 188 -14.57 -17.88 17.88
N LYS A 189 -14.21 -16.76 18.52
CA LYS A 189 -13.52 -16.65 19.83
C LYS A 189 -12.17 -17.37 19.90
N LEU A 190 -11.43 -17.41 18.79
CA LEU A 190 -10.09 -18.01 18.69
C LEU A 190 -8.99 -16.96 18.95
N SER A 191 -8.71 -16.67 20.22
CA SER A 191 -7.81 -15.58 20.66
C SER A 191 -6.33 -15.77 20.29
N GLU A 192 -5.85 -17.01 20.22
CA GLU A 192 -4.46 -17.32 19.87
C GLU A 192 -4.13 -16.91 18.42
N TYR A 193 -4.98 -17.32 17.48
CA TYR A 193 -4.82 -17.00 16.07
C TYR A 193 -5.09 -15.52 15.77
N GLU A 194 -5.97 -14.88 16.54
CA GLU A 194 -6.23 -13.43 16.41
C GLU A 194 -4.95 -12.62 16.60
N SER A 195 -4.17 -12.92 17.64
CA SER A 195 -2.94 -12.19 17.96
C SER A 195 -1.90 -12.30 16.85
N LEU A 196 -1.76 -13.49 16.25
CA LEU A 196 -0.87 -13.73 15.12
C LEU A 196 -1.29 -12.94 13.88
N VAL A 197 -2.59 -12.97 13.56
CA VAL A 197 -3.11 -12.23 12.40
C VAL A 197 -2.99 -10.72 12.61
N LEU A 198 -3.27 -10.21 13.81
CA LEU A 198 -3.08 -8.78 14.14
C LEU A 198 -1.63 -8.32 13.99
N ALA A 199 -0.67 -9.13 14.44
CA ALA A 199 0.76 -8.84 14.26
C ALA A 199 1.13 -8.77 12.78
N PHE A 200 0.63 -9.72 11.97
CA PHE A 200 0.82 -9.71 10.52
C PHE A 200 0.16 -8.49 9.87
N THR A 201 -1.07 -8.15 10.23
CA THR A 201 -1.78 -6.97 9.74
C THR A 201 -1.02 -5.68 10.06
N SER A 202 -0.43 -5.57 11.25
CA SER A 202 0.40 -4.42 11.63
C SER A 202 1.62 -4.30 10.72
N LEU A 203 2.33 -5.41 10.48
CA LEU A 203 3.49 -5.44 9.58
C LEU A 203 3.11 -4.96 8.17
N VAL A 204 2.02 -5.51 7.61
CA VAL A 204 1.52 -5.12 6.29
C VAL A 204 1.12 -3.64 6.26
N GLY A 205 0.40 -3.17 7.27
CA GLY A 205 -0.05 -1.78 7.38
C GLY A 205 1.10 -0.77 7.42
N TRP A 206 2.13 -1.03 8.23
CA TRP A 206 3.32 -0.17 8.27
C TRP A 206 4.16 -0.28 7.00
N SER A 207 4.24 -1.46 6.38
CA SER A 207 4.92 -1.62 5.09
C SER A 207 4.24 -0.84 3.95
N TYR A 208 2.92 -0.65 4.03
CA TYR A 208 2.16 0.19 3.09
C TYR A 208 2.60 1.66 3.14
N MET A 209 3.15 2.14 4.26
CA MET A 209 3.62 3.53 4.37
C MET A 209 4.78 3.85 3.44
N PHE A 210 5.59 2.85 3.04
CA PHE A 210 6.67 3.06 2.08
C PHE A 210 6.16 3.48 0.70
N PHE A 211 4.92 3.16 0.35
CA PHE A 211 4.29 3.65 -0.87
C PHE A 211 4.27 5.19 -0.93
N PHE A 212 3.97 5.87 0.18
CA PHE A 212 3.92 7.34 0.20
C PHE A 212 5.28 8.01 0.08
N ILE A 213 6.34 7.27 0.36
CA ILE A 213 7.72 7.77 0.29
C ILE A 213 8.32 7.53 -1.12
N MET A 214 7.74 6.62 -1.89
CA MET A 214 8.19 6.27 -3.23
C MET A 214 8.25 7.44 -4.24
N PRO A 215 7.31 8.40 -4.25
CA PRO A 215 7.33 9.50 -5.23
C PRO A 215 8.46 10.52 -5.03
N PHE A 216 9.17 10.49 -3.90
CA PHE A 216 10.26 11.44 -3.65
C PHE A 216 11.52 11.03 -4.40
N ARG A 217 12.19 11.98 -5.06
CA ARG A 217 13.40 11.73 -5.88
C ARG A 217 14.55 11.10 -5.09
N PHE A 218 14.68 11.46 -3.81
CA PHE A 218 15.75 10.94 -2.95
C PHE A 218 15.47 9.52 -2.46
N THR A 219 14.27 9.27 -1.96
CA THR A 219 13.92 8.00 -1.29
C THR A 219 13.27 6.96 -2.21
N GLY A 220 12.70 7.39 -3.33
CA GLY A 220 12.00 6.53 -4.28
C GLY A 220 12.84 5.38 -4.84
N PRO A 221 14.03 5.64 -5.40
CA PRO A 221 14.91 4.58 -5.91
C PRO A 221 15.26 3.54 -4.84
N PHE A 222 15.49 3.99 -3.61
CA PHE A 222 15.78 3.12 -2.48
C PHE A 222 14.59 2.20 -2.14
N VAL A 223 13.38 2.74 -2.05
CA VAL A 223 12.17 1.95 -1.78
C VAL A 223 11.90 0.93 -2.90
N ILE A 224 12.06 1.32 -4.17
CA ILE A 224 11.92 0.42 -5.32
C ILE A 224 12.94 -0.71 -5.26
N MET A 225 14.18 -0.41 -4.84
CA MET A 225 15.23 -1.42 -4.67
C MET A 225 14.87 -2.44 -3.58
N ILE A 226 14.39 -1.98 -2.42
CA ILE A 226 13.92 -2.87 -1.33
C ILE A 226 12.83 -3.81 -1.85
N TYR A 227 11.81 -3.29 -2.54
CA TYR A 227 10.73 -4.13 -3.06
C TYR A 227 11.23 -5.15 -4.08
N LYS A 228 12.16 -4.76 -4.96
CA LYS A 228 12.76 -5.70 -5.92
C LYS A 228 13.56 -6.80 -5.23
N MET A 229 14.35 -6.47 -4.22
CA MET A 229 15.11 -7.44 -3.43
C MET A 229 14.17 -8.40 -2.69
N LEU A 230 13.10 -7.90 -2.07
CA LEU A 230 12.15 -8.72 -1.34
C LEU A 230 11.39 -9.70 -2.25
N PHE A 231 10.84 -9.22 -3.36
CA PHE A 231 10.00 -10.07 -4.22
C PHE A 231 10.80 -10.97 -5.16
N ASN A 232 11.93 -10.52 -5.70
CA ASN A 232 12.67 -11.33 -6.67
C ASN A 232 13.73 -12.22 -6.01
N ASP A 233 14.43 -11.72 -5.00
CA ASP A 233 15.60 -12.43 -4.46
C ASP A 233 15.21 -13.25 -3.22
N VAL A 234 14.53 -12.64 -2.26
CA VAL A 234 14.13 -13.32 -1.01
C VAL A 234 13.11 -14.43 -1.27
N LEU A 235 12.12 -14.24 -2.16
CA LEU A 235 11.17 -15.31 -2.48
C LEU A 235 11.84 -16.55 -3.10
N ARG A 236 12.81 -16.35 -4.01
CA ARG A 236 13.58 -17.47 -4.59
C ARG A 236 14.36 -18.22 -3.50
N PHE A 237 14.99 -17.47 -2.60
CA PHE A 237 15.70 -18.05 -1.47
C PHE A 237 14.76 -18.84 -0.54
N CYS A 238 13.60 -18.28 -0.18
CA CYS A 238 12.61 -18.95 0.67
C CYS A 238 12.09 -20.25 0.05
N ILE A 239 11.86 -20.29 -1.26
CA ILE A 239 11.41 -21.50 -1.96
C ILE A 239 12.48 -22.60 -1.83
N ILE A 240 13.74 -22.30 -2.15
CA ILE A 240 14.85 -23.25 -2.04
C ILE A 240 15.00 -23.72 -0.59
N TYR A 241 14.99 -22.78 0.37
CA TYR A 241 15.11 -23.07 1.79
C TYR A 241 14.01 -24.00 2.30
N THR A 242 12.76 -23.78 1.87
CA THR A 242 11.61 -24.63 2.27
C THR A 242 11.76 -26.07 1.76
N ILE A 243 12.24 -26.26 0.53
CA ILE A 243 12.48 -27.59 -0.05
C ILE A 243 13.54 -28.33 0.78
N PHE A 244 14.67 -27.66 1.09
CA PHE A 244 15.70 -28.24 1.94
C PHE A 244 15.18 -28.57 3.33
N LEU A 245 14.46 -27.65 3.96
CA LEU A 245 13.93 -27.82 5.32
C LEU A 245 12.94 -28.98 5.39
N ALA A 246 12.09 -29.16 4.37
CA ALA A 246 11.20 -30.31 4.27
C ALA A 246 11.97 -31.63 4.13
N GLY A 247 12.99 -31.69 3.28
CA GLY A 247 13.82 -32.89 3.08
C GLY A 247 14.56 -33.29 4.36
N PHE A 248 15.20 -32.33 5.04
CA PHE A 248 15.87 -32.59 6.32
C PHE A 248 14.87 -32.96 7.43
N SER A 249 13.72 -32.28 7.51
CA SER A 249 12.67 -32.62 8.49
C SER A 249 12.22 -34.08 8.34
N GLN A 250 12.07 -34.58 7.11
CA GLN A 250 11.72 -35.98 6.86
C GLN A 250 12.85 -36.94 7.22
N ALA A 251 14.10 -36.63 6.84
CA ALA A 251 15.25 -37.47 7.16
C ALA A 251 15.45 -37.62 8.67
N PHE A 252 15.36 -36.52 9.43
CA PHE A 252 15.43 -36.56 10.88
C PHE A 252 14.27 -37.31 11.51
N PHE A 253 13.05 -37.15 10.99
CA PHE A 253 11.89 -37.90 11.50
C PHE A 253 12.10 -39.41 11.41
N ILE A 254 12.65 -39.92 10.30
CA ILE A 254 12.96 -41.35 10.14
C ILE A 254 14.07 -41.77 11.11
N LEU A 255 15.18 -41.03 11.17
CA LEU A 255 16.32 -41.34 12.02
C LEU A 255 15.94 -41.44 13.51
N PHE A 256 15.13 -40.49 14.01
CA PHE A 256 14.69 -40.51 15.40
C PHE A 256 13.63 -41.58 15.70
N ASN A 257 12.81 -41.95 14.71
CA ASN A 257 11.83 -43.01 14.86
C ASN A 257 12.47 -44.41 14.88
N GLU A 258 13.60 -44.60 14.18
CA GLU A 258 14.37 -45.86 14.23
C GLU A 258 15.12 -46.04 15.56
N ASN A 259 15.61 -44.95 16.18
CA ASN A 259 16.32 -45.00 17.46
C ASN A 259 15.40 -45.09 18.70
N GLY A 260 14.07 -45.03 18.50
CA GLY A 260 13.06 -45.09 19.56
C GLY A 260 12.46 -46.49 19.79
N LYS A 261 12.99 -47.53 19.16
CA LYS A 261 12.75 -48.96 19.46
C LYS A 261 14.02 -49.57 20.06
#